data_AF-A0A7G7KF29-F1
#
_entry.id   AF-A0A7G7KF29-F1
#
_cell.length_a   1.000
_cell.length_b   1.000
_cell.length_c   1.000
_cell.angle_alpha   90.00
_cell.angle_beta   90.00
_cell.angle_gamma   90.00
#
_symmetry.space_group_name_H-M   'P 1'
#
loop_
_entity.id
_entity.type
_entity.pdbx_description
1 polymer ?
#
loop_
_entity_poly.entity_id
_entity_poly.type
_entity_poly.pdbx_seq_one_letter_code
_entity_poly.pdbx_strand_id
1 'polypeptide(L)'
;MLNQLELESRQRDLLLRLQVRRPLGLWSLRLVVARPLGEQRLQLFGELKGWAYGASSGLQLDTMRVSPDAPLGTGDLIWAAVMAWALETTPCRRARLLAIRDDERQHRRLVRYFQSRGFRTARELNAAVWDLPLRMVWGGAGALMVGDCEEVQRRAIRRWRQSAA
;
A
#
# COMPACT_ATOMS: atom_id res chain seq x y z
N MET A 1 -10.42 12.15 5.49
CA MET A 1 -10.07 11.74 4.11
C MET A 1 -10.56 10.35 3.78
N LEU A 2 -10.35 9.34 4.64
CA LEU A 2 -10.74 7.96 4.33
C LEU A 2 -12.23 7.80 3.97
N ASN A 3 -13.14 8.42 4.73
CA ASN A 3 -14.57 8.41 4.45
C ASN A 3 -14.92 9.01 3.07
N GLN A 4 -14.18 10.04 2.64
CA GLN A 4 -14.38 10.65 1.33
C GLN A 4 -13.98 9.69 0.21
N LEU A 5 -12.85 8.98 0.36
CA LEU A 5 -12.42 7.97 -0.60
C LEU A 5 -13.39 6.79 -0.68
N GLU A 6 -14.00 6.41 0.45
CA GLU A 6 -15.06 5.39 0.46
C GLU A 6 -16.28 5.86 -0.34
N LEU A 7 -16.75 7.09 -0.13
CA LEU A 7 -17.86 7.66 -0.90
C LEU A 7 -17.54 7.76 -2.40
N GLU A 8 -16.35 8.29 -2.77
CA GLU A 8 -15.89 8.37 -4.16
C GLU A 8 -15.78 6.99 -4.80
N SER A 9 -15.37 5.95 -4.05
CA SER A 9 -15.29 4.58 -4.57
C SER A 9 -16.69 4.00 -4.84
N ARG A 10 -17.66 4.26 -3.95
CA ARG A 10 -19.04 3.80 -4.13
C ARG A 10 -19.72 4.42 -5.35
N GLN A 11 -19.40 5.68 -5.65
CA GLN A 11 -19.87 6.34 -6.89
C GLN A 11 -19.37 5.67 -8.17
N ARG A 12 -18.32 4.83 -8.08
CA ARG A 12 -17.77 4.05 -9.21
C ARG A 12 -18.09 2.55 -9.09
N ASP A 13 -19.11 2.20 -8.33
CA ASP A 13 -19.51 0.83 -8.02
C ASP A 13 -18.38 -0.01 -7.41
N LEU A 14 -17.53 0.64 -6.62
CA LEU A 14 -16.45 0.01 -5.87
C LEU A 14 -16.71 0.05 -4.38
N LEU A 15 -16.37 -1.05 -3.73
CA LEU A 15 -16.42 -1.24 -2.30
C LEU A 15 -14.99 -1.17 -1.77
N LEU A 16 -14.70 -0.11 -1.03
CA LEU A 16 -13.47 0.03 -0.26
C LEU A 16 -13.70 -0.49 1.17
N ARG A 17 -12.95 -1.49 1.58
CA ARG A 17 -13.02 -2.03 2.96
C ARG A 17 -11.64 -2.06 3.59
N LEU A 18 -11.54 -1.44 4.75
CA LEU A 18 -10.35 -1.46 5.58
C LEU A 18 -10.64 -2.27 6.84
N GLN A 19 -9.89 -3.35 7.03
CA GLN A 19 -9.89 -4.14 8.25
C GLN A 19 -8.61 -3.83 9.03
N VAL A 20 -8.77 -3.38 10.28
CA VAL A 20 -7.65 -3.10 11.19
C VAL A 20 -7.84 -3.93 12.44
N ARG A 21 -6.75 -4.56 12.90
CA ARG A 21 -6.69 -5.23 14.21
C ARG A 21 -5.54 -4.63 15.00
N ARG A 22 -5.63 -4.65 16.33
CA ARG A 22 -4.61 -4.05 17.21
C ARG A 22 -4.04 -5.04 18.24
N PRO A 23 -3.30 -6.07 17.83
CA PRO A 23 -2.67 -6.98 18.77
C PRO A 23 -1.48 -6.30 19.48
N LEU A 24 -1.51 -6.24 20.82
CA LEU A 24 -0.34 -5.91 21.67
C LEU A 24 0.43 -4.64 21.26
N GLY A 25 -0.28 -3.58 20.88
CA GLY A 25 0.32 -2.28 20.51
C GLY A 25 0.80 -2.16 19.06
N LEU A 26 0.67 -3.23 18.27
CA LEU A 26 0.82 -3.21 16.81
C LEU A 26 -0.54 -3.04 16.16
N TRP A 27 -0.59 -2.37 15.01
CA TRP A 27 -1.75 -2.38 14.11
C TRP A 27 -1.46 -3.33 12.97
N SER A 28 -2.33 -4.30 12.70
CA SER A 28 -2.32 -5.04 11.43
C SER A 28 -3.44 -4.50 10.56
N LEU A 29 -3.17 -4.20 9.30
CA LEU A 29 -4.14 -3.66 8.36
C LEU A 29 -4.28 -4.56 7.12
N ARG A 30 -5.51 -4.65 6.63
CA ARG A 30 -5.85 -5.27 5.36
C ARG A 30 -6.88 -4.39 4.68
N LEU A 31 -6.50 -3.81 3.55
CA LEU A 31 -7.39 -3.02 2.72
C LEU A 31 -7.75 -3.81 1.47
N VAL A 32 -9.02 -3.80 1.11
CA VAL A 32 -9.58 -4.49 -0.03
C VAL A 32 -10.43 -3.52 -0.86
N VAL A 33 -10.26 -3.59 -2.18
CA VAL A 33 -11.14 -2.96 -3.16
C VAL A 33 -11.83 -4.06 -3.95
N ALA A 34 -13.16 -4.05 -3.95
CA ALA A 34 -13.99 -5.04 -4.62
C ALA A 34 -15.16 -4.38 -5.34
N ARG A 35 -15.87 -5.14 -6.19
CA ARG A 35 -17.15 -4.74 -6.76
C ARG A 35 -18.21 -5.81 -6.47
N PRO A 36 -19.44 -5.43 -6.11
CA PRO A 36 -20.55 -6.38 -6.00
C PRO A 36 -20.95 -6.94 -7.38
N LEU A 37 -21.04 -8.27 -7.47
CA LEU A 37 -21.52 -9.05 -8.63
C LEU A 37 -22.88 -9.71 -8.28
N GLY A 38 -23.80 -8.92 -7.72
CA GLY A 38 -25.09 -9.36 -7.14
C GLY A 38 -25.09 -9.30 -5.62
N GLU A 39 -26.12 -9.89 -4.99
CA GLU A 39 -26.37 -9.75 -3.54
C GLU A 39 -25.33 -10.47 -2.66
N GLN A 40 -24.69 -11.54 -3.14
CA GLN A 40 -23.80 -12.38 -2.32
C GLN A 40 -22.39 -12.59 -2.89
N ARG A 41 -22.08 -12.02 -4.07
CA ARG A 41 -20.77 -12.20 -4.71
C ARG A 41 -20.00 -10.90 -4.79
N LEU A 42 -18.72 -10.95 -4.46
CA LEU A 42 -17.79 -9.83 -4.57
C LEU A 42 -16.66 -10.22 -5.51
N GLN A 43 -16.38 -9.37 -6.50
CA GLN A 43 -15.17 -9.47 -7.32
C GLN A 43 -14.05 -8.68 -6.65
N LEU A 44 -12.95 -9.35 -6.30
CA LEU A 44 -11.80 -8.69 -5.71
C LEU A 44 -10.94 -8.05 -6.81
N PHE A 45 -10.74 -6.73 -6.75
CA PHE A 45 -9.91 -5.99 -7.70
C PHE A 45 -8.55 -5.61 -7.14
N GLY A 46 -8.44 -5.40 -5.83
CA GLY A 46 -7.14 -5.18 -5.23
C GLY A 46 -7.14 -5.34 -3.73
N GLU A 47 -5.95 -5.60 -3.23
CA GLU A 47 -5.68 -5.85 -1.82
C GLU A 47 -4.34 -5.22 -1.45
N LEU A 48 -4.28 -4.64 -0.25
CA LEU A 48 -3.03 -4.29 0.40
C LEU A 48 -3.02 -4.79 1.85
N LYS A 49 -1.91 -5.43 2.23
CA LYS A 49 -1.64 -5.88 3.59
C LYS A 49 -0.43 -5.15 4.14
N GLY A 50 -0.48 -4.85 5.42
CA GLY A 50 0.63 -4.25 6.14
C GLY A 50 0.37 -4.21 7.63
N TRP A 51 1.28 -3.58 8.33
CA TRP A 51 1.19 -3.37 9.76
C TRP A 51 1.84 -2.04 10.13
N ALA A 52 1.52 -1.54 11.31
CA ALA A 52 2.09 -0.35 11.87
C ALA A 52 2.43 -0.53 13.34
N TYR A 53 3.41 0.23 13.82
CA TYR A 53 3.73 0.35 15.25
C TYR A 53 3.85 1.82 15.63
N GLY A 54 3.92 2.12 16.93
CA GLY A 54 3.81 3.47 17.49
C GLY A 54 5.00 4.39 17.24
N ALA A 55 5.48 4.51 16.01
CA ALA A 55 6.59 5.38 15.61
C ALA A 55 6.26 6.16 14.34
N SER A 56 6.94 7.29 14.14
CA SER A 56 6.79 8.10 12.91
C SER A 56 7.16 7.35 11.63
N SER A 57 8.01 6.33 11.72
CA SER A 57 8.33 5.43 10.62
C SER A 57 7.70 4.06 10.77
N GLY A 58 6.61 3.98 11.53
CA GLY A 58 6.02 2.73 11.98
C GLY A 58 5.29 1.93 10.91
N LEU A 59 4.95 2.52 9.78
CA LEU A 59 4.10 1.89 8.76
C LEU A 59 4.93 1.00 7.82
N GLN A 60 4.56 -0.28 7.76
CA GLN A 60 5.22 -1.34 7.01
C GLN A 60 4.19 -2.00 6.10
N LEU A 61 4.49 -2.09 4.81
CA LEU A 61 3.57 -2.60 3.79
C LEU A 61 4.16 -3.85 3.15
N ASP A 62 3.46 -4.97 3.31
CA ASP A 62 4.01 -6.28 3.01
C ASP A 62 3.63 -6.73 1.60
N THR A 63 2.38 -6.54 1.22
CA THR A 63 1.87 -7.08 -0.06
C THR A 63 0.82 -6.16 -0.62
N MET A 64 1.00 -5.78 -1.88
CA MET A 64 -0.02 -5.14 -2.69
C MET A 64 -0.29 -5.99 -3.93
N ARG A 65 -1.57 -6.26 -4.19
CA ARG A 65 -2.03 -6.98 -5.36
C ARG A 65 -3.16 -6.20 -6.00
N VAL A 66 -3.12 -6.06 -7.31
CA VAL A 66 -4.19 -5.47 -8.11
C VAL A 66 -4.44 -6.40 -9.29
N SER A 67 -5.69 -6.79 -9.51
CA SER A 67 -6.08 -7.65 -10.62
C SER A 67 -5.81 -6.94 -11.95
N PRO A 68 -5.40 -7.65 -13.01
CA PRO A 68 -5.30 -7.06 -14.36
C PRO A 68 -6.62 -6.47 -14.84
N ASP A 69 -7.75 -7.07 -14.45
CA ASP A 69 -9.10 -6.63 -14.82
C ASP A 69 -9.64 -5.52 -13.90
N ALA A 70 -8.81 -5.00 -12.99
CA ALA A 70 -9.22 -3.95 -12.07
C ALA A 70 -9.45 -2.63 -12.81
N PRO A 71 -10.48 -1.85 -12.41
CA PRO A 71 -10.67 -0.51 -12.94
C PRO A 71 -9.43 0.37 -12.79
N LEU A 72 -9.23 1.26 -13.75
CA LEU A 72 -8.13 2.22 -13.73
C LEU A 72 -8.13 3.03 -12.43
N GLY A 73 -6.96 3.16 -11.82
CA GLY A 73 -6.80 3.85 -10.55
C GLY A 73 -7.09 3.00 -9.30
N THR A 74 -7.46 1.73 -9.41
CA THR A 74 -7.65 0.85 -8.23
C THR A 74 -6.43 0.85 -7.30
N GLY A 75 -5.22 0.77 -7.87
CA GLY A 75 -3.98 0.87 -7.10
C GLY A 75 -3.82 2.25 -6.43
N ASP A 76 -4.24 3.32 -7.08
CA ASP A 76 -4.21 4.68 -6.52
C ASP A 76 -5.19 4.86 -5.38
N LEU A 77 -6.40 4.30 -5.50
CA LEU A 77 -7.38 4.27 -4.41
C LEU A 77 -6.82 3.54 -3.19
N ILE A 78 -6.18 2.39 -3.39
CA ILE A 78 -5.53 1.62 -2.32
C ILE A 78 -4.47 2.47 -1.62
N TRP A 79 -3.56 3.10 -2.37
CA TRP A 79 -2.52 3.96 -1.82
C TRP A 79 -3.11 5.14 -1.04
N ALA A 80 -4.08 5.84 -1.62
CA ALA A 80 -4.73 6.98 -1.00
C ALA A 80 -5.40 6.60 0.33
N ALA A 81 -6.11 5.46 0.36
CA ALA A 81 -6.85 5.00 1.52
C ALA A 81 -5.92 4.50 2.65
N VAL A 82 -4.88 3.74 2.32
CA VAL A 82 -3.90 3.26 3.33
C VAL A 82 -3.17 4.44 3.97
N MET A 83 -2.73 5.42 3.17
CA MET A 83 -2.05 6.59 3.70
C MET A 83 -3.00 7.49 4.50
N ALA A 84 -4.27 7.62 4.09
CA ALA A 84 -5.29 8.31 4.86
C ALA A 84 -5.46 7.68 6.24
N TRP A 85 -5.64 6.36 6.29
CA TRP A 85 -5.73 5.64 7.56
C TRP A 85 -4.50 5.86 8.44
N ALA A 86 -3.30 5.74 7.86
CA ALA A 86 -2.06 5.90 8.61
C ALA A 86 -1.92 7.30 9.22
N LEU A 87 -2.23 8.35 8.45
CA LEU A 87 -2.16 9.74 8.91
C LEU A 87 -3.23 10.07 9.95
N GLU A 88 -4.44 9.54 9.78
CA GLU A 88 -5.60 9.83 10.65
C GLU A 88 -5.61 9.02 11.95
N THR A 89 -5.12 7.78 11.92
CA THR A 89 -5.32 6.80 13.02
C THR A 89 -4.02 6.42 13.73
N THR A 90 -2.86 6.78 13.18
CA THR A 90 -1.55 6.37 13.74
C THR A 90 -0.58 7.56 13.79
N PRO A 91 0.50 7.48 14.61
CA PRO A 91 1.58 8.47 14.55
C PRO A 91 2.47 8.32 13.31
N CYS A 92 2.20 7.36 12.42
CA CYS A 92 3.05 7.09 11.27
C CYS A 92 3.00 8.26 10.27
N ARG A 93 4.19 8.67 9.80
CA ARG A 93 4.41 9.68 8.76
C ARG A 93 5.27 9.15 7.61
N ARG A 94 5.95 8.03 7.81
CA ARG A 94 6.72 7.35 6.76
C ARG A 94 6.23 5.92 6.60
N ALA A 95 5.95 5.56 5.36
CA ALA A 95 5.66 4.20 4.91
C ALA A 95 6.93 3.52 4.43
N ARG A 96 7.05 2.23 4.70
CA ARG A 96 8.12 1.38 4.20
C ARG A 96 7.54 0.18 3.47
N LEU A 97 8.23 -0.25 2.41
CA LEU A 97 7.90 -1.45 1.66
C LEU A 97 9.17 -2.08 1.11
N LEU A 98 9.14 -3.38 0.86
CA LEU A 98 10.21 -4.08 0.15
C LEU A 98 9.81 -4.33 -1.31
N ALA A 99 10.58 -3.79 -2.24
CA ALA A 99 10.53 -4.23 -3.63
C ALA A 99 11.41 -5.49 -3.77
N ILE A 100 10.76 -6.66 -3.66
CA ILE A 100 11.42 -7.97 -3.73
C ILE A 100 12.18 -8.10 -5.06
N ARG A 101 13.37 -8.71 -5.01
CA ARG A 101 14.23 -8.98 -6.17
C ARG A 101 14.21 -10.49 -6.51
N ASP A 102 13.05 -10.98 -6.95
CA ASP A 102 12.93 -12.37 -7.44
C ASP A 102 13.42 -12.49 -8.90
N ASP A 103 12.98 -11.56 -9.75
CA ASP A 103 13.42 -11.42 -11.13
C ASP A 103 13.90 -9.97 -11.38
N GLU A 104 15.02 -9.81 -12.08
CA GLU A 104 15.67 -8.51 -12.28
C GLU A 104 14.81 -7.53 -13.11
N ARG A 105 14.07 -8.03 -14.11
CA ARG A 105 13.18 -7.18 -14.93
C ARG A 105 11.96 -6.75 -14.12
N GLN A 106 11.37 -7.67 -13.38
CA GLN A 106 10.24 -7.40 -12.49
C GLN A 106 10.65 -6.44 -11.36
N HIS A 107 11.81 -6.66 -10.75
CA HIS A 107 12.36 -5.79 -9.72
C HIS A 107 12.49 -4.35 -10.20
N ARG A 108 13.11 -4.12 -11.37
CA ARG A 108 13.23 -2.77 -11.97
C ARG A 108 11.89 -2.14 -12.29
N ARG A 109 10.87 -2.93 -12.66
CA ARG A 109 9.50 -2.41 -12.87
C ARG A 109 8.86 -2.01 -11.55
N LEU A 110 8.99 -2.82 -10.51
CA LEU A 110 8.46 -2.53 -9.17
C LEU A 110 9.11 -1.29 -8.56
N VAL A 111 10.43 -1.17 -8.61
CA VAL A 111 11.15 0.01 -8.12
C VAL A 111 10.67 1.27 -8.83
N ARG A 112 10.59 1.26 -10.17
CA ARG A 112 10.06 2.40 -10.94
C ARG A 112 8.60 2.72 -10.59
N TYR A 113 7.77 1.69 -10.41
CA TYR A 113 6.38 1.85 -10.01
C TYR A 113 6.29 2.57 -8.66
N PHE A 114 6.98 2.10 -7.62
CA PHE A 114 6.95 2.71 -6.28
C PHE A 114 7.59 4.10 -6.27
N GLN A 115 8.65 4.33 -7.05
CA GLN A 115 9.23 5.66 -7.25
C GLN A 115 8.20 6.65 -7.82
N SER A 116 7.43 6.23 -8.82
CA SER A 116 6.35 7.05 -9.37
C SER A 116 5.30 7.41 -8.31
N ARG A 117 5.07 6.55 -7.31
CA ARG A 117 4.12 6.77 -6.22
C ARG A 117 4.66 7.70 -5.12
N GLY A 118 5.96 8.01 -5.11
CA GLY A 118 6.59 8.88 -4.11
C GLY A 118 7.50 8.16 -3.12
N PHE A 119 7.78 6.86 -3.33
CA PHE A 119 8.78 6.15 -2.56
C PHE A 119 10.19 6.40 -3.10
N ARG A 120 11.19 6.35 -2.24
CA ARG A 120 12.60 6.39 -2.60
C ARG A 120 13.31 5.15 -2.07
N THR A 121 14.30 4.66 -2.80
CA THR A 121 15.15 3.57 -2.34
C THR A 121 15.97 4.07 -1.15
N ALA A 122 15.78 3.45 0.01
CA ALA A 122 16.52 3.82 1.23
C ALA A 122 17.73 2.93 1.43
N ARG A 123 17.61 1.63 1.14
CA ARG A 123 18.69 0.65 1.26
C ARG A 123 18.44 -0.49 0.28
N GLU A 124 19.47 -0.93 -0.43
CA GLU A 124 19.44 -2.22 -1.10
C GLU A 124 19.82 -3.28 -0.07
N LEU A 125 18.87 -4.17 0.24
CA LEU A 125 19.12 -5.33 1.09
C LEU A 125 19.76 -6.41 0.20
N ASN A 126 21.08 -6.53 0.33
CA ASN A 126 21.88 -7.51 -0.38
C ASN A 126 22.19 -8.69 0.56
N ALA A 127 23.10 -9.58 0.15
CA ALA A 127 23.55 -10.71 0.97
C ALA A 127 24.49 -10.31 2.14
N ALA A 128 24.54 -9.03 2.54
CA ALA A 128 25.43 -8.58 3.60
C ALA A 128 24.92 -9.08 4.97
N VAL A 129 25.84 -9.50 5.85
CA VAL A 129 25.53 -10.02 7.20
C VAL A 129 24.73 -8.99 8.03
N TRP A 130 24.96 -7.69 7.81
CA TRP A 130 24.23 -6.61 8.45
C TRP A 130 22.79 -6.40 7.95
N ASP A 131 22.38 -7.10 6.88
CA ASP A 131 21.02 -7.07 6.36
C ASP A 131 20.14 -8.19 6.96
N LEU A 132 20.71 -9.11 7.75
CA LEU A 132 20.00 -10.27 8.32
C LEU A 132 18.77 -9.91 9.19
N PRO A 133 18.82 -8.91 10.11
CA PRO A 133 17.65 -8.55 10.90
C PRO A 133 16.51 -7.97 10.06
N LEU A 134 16.84 -7.22 9.00
CA LEU A 134 15.86 -6.67 8.06
C LEU A 134 15.33 -7.76 7.12
N ARG A 135 16.15 -8.73 6.73
CA ARG A 135 15.71 -9.91 5.98
C ARG A 135 14.80 -10.82 6.80
N MET A 136 14.94 -10.87 8.12
CA MET A 136 13.98 -11.55 8.98
C MET A 136 12.61 -10.87 9.00
N VAL A 137 12.57 -9.54 8.95
CA VAL A 137 11.32 -8.77 8.93
C VAL A 137 10.62 -8.87 7.57
N TRP A 138 11.39 -8.84 6.48
CA TRP A 138 10.84 -8.76 5.11
C TRP A 138 10.92 -10.06 4.30
N GLY A 139 11.57 -11.10 4.83
CA GLY A 139 11.65 -12.43 4.23
C GLY A 139 12.54 -12.58 2.99
N GLY A 140 13.15 -11.52 2.45
CA GLY A 140 13.88 -11.59 1.18
C GLY A 140 14.91 -10.48 0.93
N ALA A 141 15.69 -10.66 -0.13
CA ALA A 141 16.58 -9.62 -0.69
C ALA A 141 15.79 -8.70 -1.62
N GLY A 142 16.11 -7.41 -1.63
CA GLY A 142 15.35 -6.43 -2.41
C GLY A 142 15.68 -4.99 -2.06
N ALA A 143 14.96 -4.06 -2.68
CA ALA A 143 15.12 -2.64 -2.41
C ALA A 143 14.13 -2.23 -1.31
N LEU A 144 14.63 -1.90 -0.12
CA LEU A 144 13.83 -1.30 0.92
C LEU A 144 13.54 0.14 0.51
N MET A 145 12.26 0.44 0.31
CA MET A 145 11.81 1.75 -0.12
C MET A 145 11.04 2.45 0.98
N VAL A 146 11.22 3.77 1.08
CA VAL A 146 10.57 4.62 2.08
C VAL A 146 9.82 5.72 1.36
N GLY A 147 8.57 5.97 1.76
CA GLY A 147 7.75 7.06 1.25
C GLY A 147 7.23 7.92 2.40
N ASP A 148 7.10 9.22 2.17
CA ASP A 148 6.36 10.09 3.07
C ASP A 148 4.85 9.87 2.85
N CYS A 149 4.10 9.65 3.94
CA CYS A 149 2.68 9.29 3.85
C CYS A 149 1.84 10.40 3.22
N GLU A 150 2.11 11.67 3.52
CA GLU A 150 1.39 12.81 2.93
C GLU A 150 1.72 12.97 1.45
N GLU A 151 2.99 12.85 1.10
CA GLU A 151 3.43 12.91 -0.30
C GLU A 151 2.77 11.81 -1.14
N VAL A 152 2.82 10.57 -0.66
CA VAL A 152 2.22 9.41 -1.34
C VAL A 152 0.70 9.57 -1.42
N GLN A 153 0.03 10.00 -0.34
CA GLN A 153 -1.42 10.21 -0.32
C GLN A 153 -1.85 11.23 -1.37
N ARG A 154 -1.22 12.40 -1.40
CA ARG A 154 -1.57 13.48 -2.33
C ARG A 154 -1.37 13.06 -3.78
N ARG A 155 -0.27 12.35 -4.10
CA ARG A 155 -0.06 11.79 -5.46
C ARG A 155 -1.13 10.78 -5.84
N ALA A 156 -1.46 9.88 -4.90
CA ALA A 156 -2.46 8.84 -5.11
C ALA A 156 -3.86 9.41 -5.32
N ILE A 157 -4.29 10.38 -4.49
CA ILE A 157 -5.58 11.07 -4.65
C ILE A 157 -5.66 11.77 -6.01
N ARG A 158 -4.60 12.49 -6.41
CA ARG A 158 -4.56 13.17 -7.71
C ARG A 158 -4.77 12.18 -8.85
N ARG A 159 -4.04 11.07 -8.86
CA ARG A 159 -4.13 10.04 -9.90
C ARG A 159 -5.46 9.29 -9.88
N TRP A 160 -6.01 9.00 -8.71
CA TRP A 160 -7.33 8.39 -8.54
C TRP A 160 -8.47 9.23 -9.12
N ARG A 161 -8.40 10.56 -8.93
CA ARG A 161 -9.40 11.48 -9.48
C ARG A 161 -9.22 11.67 -10.98
N GLN A 162 -7.97 11.70 -11.45
CA GLN A 162 -7.66 11.76 -12.88
C GLN A 162 -8.08 10.49 -13.63
N SER A 163 -8.04 9.32 -13.00
CA SER A 163 -8.50 8.07 -13.62
C SER A 163 -10.02 7.92 -13.68
N ALA A 164 -10.76 8.89 -13.13
CA ALA A 164 -12.22 8.97 -13.22
C ALA A 164 -12.72 9.85 -14.36
N ALA A 165 -11.84 10.74 -14.86
CA ALA A 165 -12.12 11.63 -15.97
C ALA A 165 -11.86 10.89 -17.29
#